data_AF-A0A7V4TX63-F1
#
_entry.id   AF-A0A7V4TX63-F1
#
_cell.length_a   1.000
_cell.length_b   1.000
_cell.length_c   1.000
_cell.angle_alpha   90.00
_cell.angle_beta   90.00
_cell.angle_gamma   90.00
#
_symmetry.space_group_name_H-M   'P 1'
#
loop_
_entity.id
_entity.type
_entity.pdbx_description
1 polymer ?
#
loop_
_entity_poly.entity_id
_entity_poly.type
_entity_poly.pdbx_seq_one_letter_code
_entity_poly.pdbx_strand_id
1 'polypeptide(L)'
;MSRSSTRGNAIISPGGRTIPVPKGRLFRLYIEEHYPFGEFALIRVRGDAAEVGFVLADEDMAKYVRLKEQALEIAHHLQRRLREEGLNHIALPSVGKDLDFITVSLIVDLSGFREEEIGEIADRIMQLLGEVNPYRERGNEDE
;
A
#
# COMPACT_ATOMS: atom_id res chain seq x y z
N MET A 1 6.35 36.07 17.31
CA MET A 1 7.33 35.95 16.22
C MET A 1 8.10 34.66 16.38
N SER A 2 8.00 33.77 15.38
CA SER A 2 8.92 32.71 14.90
C SER A 2 9.75 31.89 15.91
N ARG A 3 9.83 30.55 15.81
CA ARG A 3 10.08 29.78 14.58
C ARG A 3 9.39 28.41 14.60
N SER A 4 8.73 28.12 13.48
CA SER A 4 8.32 26.80 13.03
C SER A 4 9.52 25.84 13.00
N SER A 5 9.38 24.68 13.64
CA SER A 5 10.34 23.57 13.54
C SER A 5 9.75 22.50 12.63
N THR A 6 9.71 22.79 11.33
CA THR A 6 9.53 21.75 10.31
C THR A 6 10.87 21.05 10.13
N ARG A 7 11.15 20.02 10.93
CA ARG A 7 12.22 19.06 10.63
C ARG A 7 11.70 18.18 9.50
N GLY A 8 11.87 18.63 8.26
CA GLY A 8 11.70 17.78 7.08
C GLY A 8 12.64 16.59 7.19
N ASN A 9 12.13 15.40 6.88
CA ASN A 9 12.87 14.13 6.90
C ASN A 9 13.91 14.14 5.76
N ALA A 10 15.03 14.83 5.97
CA ALA A 10 16.15 14.86 5.04
C ALA A 10 17.31 14.02 5.58
N ILE A 11 17.81 13.08 4.78
CA ILE A 11 19.05 12.37 5.09
C ILE A 11 20.21 13.31 4.74
N ILE A 12 21.02 13.67 5.73
CA ILE A 12 22.20 14.52 5.55
C ILE A 12 23.34 13.67 5.01
N SER A 13 23.77 13.94 3.78
CA SER A 13 24.97 13.30 3.22
C SER A 13 26.26 13.85 3.84
N PRO A 14 27.36 13.08 3.87
CA PRO A 14 28.68 13.60 4.22
C PRO A 14 29.08 14.64 3.17
N GLY A 15 28.85 15.92 3.49
CA GLY A 15 28.90 17.04 2.54
C GLY A 15 27.81 18.10 2.74
N GLY A 16 26.87 17.90 3.68
CA GLY A 16 25.88 18.91 4.07
C GLY A 16 24.74 19.12 3.07
N ARG A 17 24.63 18.24 2.05
CA ARG A 17 23.47 18.22 1.15
C ARG A 17 22.33 17.44 1.78
N THR A 18 21.18 18.08 1.90
CA THR A 18 19.90 17.43 2.16
C THR A 18 19.48 16.67 0.91
N ILE A 19 19.45 15.34 0.98
CA ILE A 19 18.86 14.53 -0.10
C ILE A 19 17.35 14.54 0.14
N PRO A 20 16.52 15.03 -0.81
CA PRO A 20 15.07 14.90 -0.69
C PRO A 20 14.70 13.43 -0.62
N VAL A 21 13.91 13.06 0.37
CA VAL A 21 13.45 11.68 0.53
C VAL A 21 12.28 11.46 -0.42
N PRO A 22 12.33 10.46 -1.32
CA PRO A 22 11.23 10.19 -2.24
C PRO A 22 9.94 9.89 -1.46
N LYS A 23 8.79 10.37 -1.95
CA LYS A 23 7.52 10.26 -1.24
C LYS A 23 7.07 8.81 -1.04
N GLY A 24 7.40 7.93 -1.99
CA GLY A 24 7.17 6.49 -1.84
C GLY A 24 7.88 5.91 -0.61
N ARG A 25 9.08 6.43 -0.28
CA ARG A 25 9.80 6.01 0.92
C ARG A 25 9.16 6.53 2.20
N LEU A 26 8.67 7.78 2.21
CA LEU A 26 7.91 8.33 3.34
C LEU A 26 6.63 7.52 3.58
N PHE A 27 5.91 7.18 2.52
CA PHE A 27 4.70 6.36 2.56
C PHE A 27 4.97 4.98 3.17
N ARG A 28 6.04 4.31 2.72
CA ARG A 28 6.45 3.02 3.27
C ARG A 28 6.82 3.09 4.75
N LEU A 29 7.63 4.07 5.15
CA LEU A 29 8.02 4.26 6.55
C LEU A 29 6.80 4.47 7.43
N TYR A 30 5.87 5.31 6.99
CA TYR A 30 4.63 5.54 7.72
C TYR A 30 3.83 4.24 7.93
N ILE A 31 3.64 3.43 6.88
CA ILE A 31 2.93 2.16 6.98
C ILE A 31 3.64 1.20 7.94
N GLU A 32 4.96 1.04 7.81
CA GLU A 32 5.75 0.14 8.66
C GLU A 32 5.73 0.54 10.14
N GLU A 33 5.56 1.84 10.44
CA GLU A 33 5.47 2.37 11.82
C GLU A 33 4.06 2.24 12.43
N HIS A 34 3.00 2.28 11.62
CA HIS A 34 1.62 2.42 12.10
C HIS A 34 0.77 1.15 11.91
N TYR A 35 1.19 0.22 11.06
CA TYR A 35 0.41 -0.98 10.73
C TYR A 35 1.22 -2.26 10.96
N PRO A 36 0.62 -3.31 11.54
CA PRO A 36 1.33 -4.55 11.85
C PRO A 36 1.75 -5.29 10.57
N PHE A 37 3.03 -5.67 10.52
CA PHE A 37 3.58 -6.53 9.47
C PHE A 37 2.86 -7.88 9.48
N GLY A 38 2.22 -8.24 8.36
CA GLY A 38 1.35 -9.42 8.25
C GLY A 38 -0.11 -9.10 7.90
N GLU A 39 -0.59 -7.87 8.14
CA GLU A 39 -1.85 -7.40 7.57
C GLU A 39 -1.77 -7.22 6.05
N PHE A 40 -0.58 -7.15 5.48
CA PHE A 40 -0.28 -7.00 4.06
C PHE A 40 1.14 -7.53 3.83
N ALA A 41 1.37 -8.13 2.66
CA ALA A 41 2.59 -8.90 2.36
C ALA A 41 3.46 -8.27 1.27
N LEU A 42 3.00 -7.16 0.69
CA LEU A 42 3.67 -6.48 -0.40
C LEU A 42 3.79 -4.99 -0.08
N ILE A 43 5.02 -4.47 -0.03
CA ILE A 43 5.30 -3.04 -0.08
C ILE A 43 6.54 -2.76 -0.93
N ARG A 44 6.35 -2.11 -2.08
CA ARG A 44 7.41 -1.73 -3.02
C ARG A 44 7.35 -0.23 -3.24
N VAL A 45 8.51 0.40 -3.45
CA VAL A 45 8.60 1.86 -3.63
C VAL A 45 9.49 2.18 -4.82
N ARG A 46 9.10 3.17 -5.63
CA ARG A 46 9.89 3.67 -6.75
C ARG A 46 9.68 5.17 -6.91
N GLY A 47 10.63 5.95 -6.43
CA GLY A 47 10.51 7.41 -6.44
C GLY A 47 9.29 7.86 -5.64
N ASP A 48 8.40 8.60 -6.30
CA ASP A 48 7.15 9.09 -5.73
C ASP A 48 5.96 8.15 -5.96
N ALA A 49 6.21 6.89 -6.29
CA ALA A 49 5.18 5.85 -6.36
C ALA A 49 5.41 4.75 -5.32
N ALA A 50 4.32 4.15 -4.85
CA ALA A 50 4.33 3.00 -3.96
C ALA A 50 3.37 1.92 -4.49
N GLU A 51 3.67 0.66 -4.22
CA GLU A 51 2.77 -0.48 -4.43
C GLU A 51 2.59 -1.18 -3.09
N VAL A 52 1.36 -1.35 -2.65
CA VAL A 52 1.04 -2.00 -1.37
C VAL A 52 -0.13 -2.99 -1.51
N GLY A 53 -0.04 -4.16 -0.88
CA GLY A 53 -1.10 -5.16 -0.96
C GLY A 53 -0.72 -6.54 -0.42
N PHE A 54 -1.29 -7.58 -1.02
CA PHE A 54 -1.25 -8.96 -0.54
C PHE A 54 -0.51 -9.88 -1.51
N VAL A 55 0.07 -10.93 -0.95
CA VAL A 55 0.70 -12.03 -1.68
C VAL A 55 -0.11 -13.29 -1.42
N LEU A 56 -0.97 -13.67 -2.36
CA LEU A 56 -1.76 -14.90 -2.30
C LEU A 56 -0.90 -16.09 -2.76
N ALA A 57 -0.63 -17.01 -1.84
CA ALA A 57 0.15 -18.22 -2.11
C ALA A 57 -0.57 -19.43 -1.51
N ASP A 58 -0.50 -20.57 -2.19
CA ASP A 58 -0.94 -21.87 -1.69
C ASP A 58 0.05 -22.93 -2.20
N GLU A 59 0.38 -23.91 -1.35
CA GLU A 59 1.29 -25.00 -1.70
C GLU A 59 0.69 -25.95 -2.77
N ASP A 60 -0.65 -25.97 -2.88
CA ASP A 60 -1.37 -26.74 -3.87
C ASP A 60 -1.58 -25.94 -5.17
N MET A 61 -0.78 -26.27 -6.19
CA MET A 61 -0.86 -25.68 -7.54
C MET A 61 -2.23 -25.84 -8.20
N ALA A 62 -3.05 -26.82 -7.80
CA ALA A 62 -4.41 -26.98 -8.34
C ALA A 62 -5.32 -25.81 -7.95
N LYS A 63 -5.02 -25.11 -6.85
CA LYS A 63 -5.79 -23.95 -6.38
C LYS A 63 -5.37 -22.64 -7.03
N TYR A 64 -4.36 -22.64 -7.90
CA TYR A 64 -3.87 -21.44 -8.57
C TYR A 64 -4.98 -20.66 -9.29
N VAL A 65 -5.91 -21.37 -9.96
CA VAL A 65 -7.07 -20.74 -10.63
C VAL A 65 -7.94 -19.99 -9.62
N ARG A 66 -8.22 -20.61 -8.48
CA ARG A 66 -9.01 -20.02 -7.40
C ARG A 66 -8.32 -18.79 -6.79
N LEU A 67 -7.01 -18.84 -6.57
CA LEU A 67 -6.24 -17.68 -6.10
C LEU A 67 -6.31 -16.51 -7.09
N LYS A 68 -6.29 -16.81 -8.39
CA LYS A 68 -6.42 -15.80 -9.44
C LYS A 68 -7.81 -15.15 -9.43
N GLU A 69 -8.85 -15.95 -9.32
CA GLU A 69 -10.23 -15.46 -9.21
C GLU A 69 -10.39 -14.57 -7.97
N GLN A 70 -9.89 -15.02 -6.81
CA GLN A 70 -9.90 -14.22 -5.58
C GLN A 70 -9.14 -12.90 -5.74
N ALA A 71 -7.96 -12.90 -6.36
CA ALA A 71 -7.21 -11.67 -6.64
C ALA A 71 -8.00 -10.69 -7.53
N LEU A 72 -8.69 -11.20 -8.55
CA LEU A 72 -9.53 -10.39 -9.43
C LEU A 72 -10.75 -9.82 -8.70
N GLU A 73 -11.39 -10.60 -7.83
CA GLU A 73 -12.50 -10.13 -6.98
C GLU A 73 -12.05 -8.99 -6.06
N ILE A 74 -10.91 -9.15 -5.39
CA ILE A 74 -10.32 -8.11 -4.54
C ILE A 74 -10.00 -6.86 -5.38
N ALA A 75 -9.37 -7.02 -6.55
CA ALA A 75 -9.04 -5.89 -7.41
C ALA A 75 -10.28 -5.14 -7.91
N HIS A 76 -11.35 -5.85 -8.29
CA HIS A 76 -12.62 -5.23 -8.66
C HIS A 76 -13.27 -4.48 -7.49
N HIS A 77 -13.22 -5.06 -6.29
CA HIS A 77 -13.72 -4.40 -5.08
C HIS A 77 -12.95 -3.10 -4.82
N LEU A 78 -11.62 -3.16 -4.80
CA LEU A 78 -10.76 -1.99 -4.63
C LEU A 78 -11.01 -0.94 -5.71
N GLN A 79 -11.19 -1.35 -6.97
CA GLN A 79 -11.48 -0.44 -8.07
C GLN A 79 -12.78 0.33 -7.85
N ARG A 80 -13.80 -0.33 -7.30
CA ARG A 80 -15.06 0.31 -6.93
C ARG A 80 -14.86 1.29 -5.76
N ARG A 81 -14.25 0.84 -4.66
CA ARG A 81 -14.05 1.66 -3.46
C ARG A 81 -13.19 2.90 -3.74
N LEU A 82 -12.15 2.77 -4.57
CA LEU A 82 -11.34 3.92 -5.01
C LEU A 82 -12.18 4.99 -5.72
N ARG A 83 -13.20 4.62 -6.49
CA ARG A 83 -14.09 5.60 -7.13
C ARG A 83 -15.03 6.26 -6.11
N GLU A 84 -15.56 5.48 -5.18
CA GLU A 84 -16.44 5.98 -4.11
C GLU A 84 -15.70 6.98 -3.19
N GLU A 85 -14.44 6.71 -2.89
CA GLU A 85 -13.57 7.57 -2.07
C GLU A 85 -12.92 8.72 -2.88
N GLY A 86 -13.16 8.79 -4.20
CA GLY A 86 -12.55 9.78 -5.08
C GLY A 86 -11.03 9.64 -5.26
N LEU A 87 -10.45 8.47 -4.96
CA LEU A 87 -9.03 8.16 -5.01
C LEU A 87 -8.55 7.53 -6.33
N ASN A 88 -9.47 7.24 -7.26
CA ASN A 88 -9.18 6.56 -8.53
C ASN A 88 -8.26 7.36 -9.50
N HIS A 89 -7.91 8.59 -9.16
CA HIS A 89 -6.96 9.42 -9.92
C HIS A 89 -5.52 9.30 -9.39
N ILE A 90 -5.33 8.75 -8.18
CA ILE A 90 -4.01 8.58 -7.55
C ILE A 90 -3.67 7.12 -7.29
N ALA A 91 -4.66 6.23 -7.28
CA ALA A 91 -4.45 4.82 -7.01
C ALA A 91 -5.15 3.93 -8.04
N LEU A 92 -4.49 2.82 -8.37
CA LEU A 92 -4.95 1.82 -9.32
C LEU A 92 -4.76 0.42 -8.73
N PRO A 93 -5.80 -0.45 -8.73
CA PRO A 93 -5.65 -1.85 -8.37
C PRO A 93 -4.86 -2.62 -9.42
N SER A 94 -4.01 -3.53 -8.97
CA SER A 94 -3.18 -4.37 -9.82
C SER A 94 -3.27 -5.82 -9.36
N VAL A 95 -3.30 -6.75 -10.31
CA VAL A 95 -3.12 -8.19 -10.05
C VAL A 95 -1.84 -8.63 -10.75
N GLY A 96 -0.89 -9.10 -9.97
CA GLY A 96 0.39 -9.60 -10.45
C GLY A 96 0.49 -11.12 -10.37
N LYS A 97 1.36 -11.69 -11.21
CA LYS A 97 1.82 -13.05 -11.08
C LYS A 97 3.34 -13.02 -10.90
N ASP A 98 3.82 -13.58 -9.81
CA ASP A 98 5.25 -13.78 -9.55
C ASP A 98 5.45 -15.28 -9.29
N LEU A 99 6.11 -15.99 -10.20
CA LEU A 99 6.41 -17.45 -10.18
C LEU A 99 5.37 -18.34 -9.46
N ASP A 100 5.45 -18.42 -8.13
CA ASP A 100 4.68 -19.34 -7.27
C ASP A 100 3.51 -18.66 -6.52
N PHE A 101 3.29 -17.36 -6.71
CA PHE A 101 2.25 -16.61 -6.02
C PHE A 101 1.58 -15.56 -6.91
N ILE A 102 0.38 -15.16 -6.49
CA ILE A 102 -0.43 -14.12 -7.12
C ILE A 102 -0.43 -12.93 -6.18
N THR A 103 -0.17 -11.73 -6.69
CA THR A 103 -0.29 -10.52 -5.90
C THR A 103 -1.56 -9.79 -6.25
N VAL A 104 -2.15 -9.12 -5.26
CA VAL A 104 -3.18 -8.11 -5.50
C VAL A 104 -2.85 -6.88 -4.67
N SER A 105 -2.77 -5.73 -5.32
CA SER A 105 -2.17 -4.53 -4.75
C SER A 105 -2.84 -3.26 -5.24
N LEU A 106 -2.51 -2.15 -4.58
CA LEU A 106 -2.77 -0.80 -5.03
C LEU A 106 -1.43 -0.15 -5.42
N ILE A 107 -1.34 0.33 -6.66
CA ILE A 107 -0.27 1.23 -7.11
C ILE A 107 -0.73 2.65 -6.82
N VAL A 108 0.05 3.40 -6.05
CA VAL A 108 -0.27 4.74 -5.56
C VAL A 108 0.74 5.74 -6.12
N ASP A 109 0.25 6.76 -6.83
CA ASP A 109 1.01 7.91 -7.30
C ASP A 109 0.96 9.03 -6.23
N LEU A 110 2.11 9.35 -5.66
CA LEU A 110 2.28 10.36 -4.62
C LEU A 110 2.86 11.66 -5.17
N SER A 111 3.13 11.76 -6.47
CA SER A 111 3.85 12.88 -7.09
C SER A 111 3.15 14.23 -6.85
N GLY A 112 1.82 14.24 -6.81
CA GLY A 112 1.00 15.43 -6.58
C GLY A 112 0.87 15.89 -5.12
N PHE A 113 1.34 15.12 -4.13
CA PHE A 113 1.12 15.40 -2.71
C PHE A 113 2.32 16.04 -2.02
N ARG A 114 2.11 16.84 -0.99
CA ARG A 114 3.18 17.33 -0.11
C ARG A 114 3.60 16.24 0.87
N GLU A 115 4.79 16.37 1.44
CA GLU A 115 5.32 15.38 2.39
C GLU A 115 4.41 15.21 3.60
N GLU A 116 3.78 16.29 4.08
CA GLU A 116 2.88 16.27 5.23
C GLU A 116 1.56 15.54 4.95
N GLU A 117 1.18 15.39 3.68
CA GLU A 117 -0.07 14.73 3.24
C GLU A 117 0.12 13.22 3.07
N ILE A 118 1.37 12.72 3.04
CA ILE A 118 1.67 11.32 2.77
C ILE A 118 1.08 10.38 3.82
N GLY A 119 1.09 10.77 5.10
CA GLY A 119 0.51 9.96 6.17
C GLY A 119 -1.00 9.80 6.01
N GLU A 120 -1.72 10.88 5.69
CA GLU A 120 -3.17 10.84 5.45
C GLU A 120 -3.51 9.95 4.24
N ILE A 121 -2.72 10.03 3.16
CA ILE A 121 -2.90 9.14 2.00
C ILE A 121 -2.62 7.69 2.37
N ALA A 122 -1.58 7.43 3.15
CA ALA A 122 -1.28 6.08 3.65
C ALA A 122 -2.46 5.52 4.46
N ASP A 123 -3.00 6.28 5.42
CA ASP A 123 -4.14 5.84 6.24
C ASP A 123 -5.34 5.43 5.38
N ARG A 124 -5.70 6.26 4.38
CA ARG A 124 -6.82 5.98 3.49
C ARG A 124 -6.59 4.74 2.63
N ILE A 125 -5.37 4.55 2.11
CA ILE A 125 -5.02 3.37 1.32
C ILE A 125 -5.05 2.11 2.19
N MET A 126 -4.51 2.19 3.41
CA MET A 126 -4.50 1.05 4.34
C MET A 126 -5.89 0.69 4.83
N GLN A 127 -6.79 1.66 5.03
CA GLN A 127 -8.19 1.39 5.35
C GLN A 127 -8.86 0.57 4.24
N LEU A 128 -8.67 0.96 2.96
CA LEU A 128 -9.21 0.23 1.82
C LEU A 128 -8.67 -1.20 1.72
N LEU A 129 -7.38 -1.40 1.97
CA LEU A 129 -6.79 -2.75 2.02
C LEU A 129 -7.35 -3.57 3.18
N GLY A 130 -7.58 -2.94 4.34
CA GLY A 130 -8.16 -3.59 5.52
C GLY A 130 -9.57 -4.12 5.31
N GLU A 131 -10.35 -3.56 4.38
CA GLU A 131 -11.69 -4.04 4.00
C GLU A 131 -11.64 -5.41 3.28
N VAL A 132 -10.54 -5.69 2.59
CA VAL A 132 -10.38 -6.85 1.70
C VAL A 132 -9.26 -7.80 2.15
N ASN A 133 -8.72 -7.61 3.36
CA ASN A 133 -7.60 -8.39 3.86
C ASN A 133 -7.95 -9.89 3.90
N PRO A 134 -7.32 -10.74 3.06
CA PRO A 134 -7.64 -12.16 2.97
C PRO A 134 -7.12 -12.96 4.18
N TYR A 135 -6.24 -12.38 5.01
CA TYR A 135 -5.65 -13.01 6.20
C TYR A 135 -6.30 -12.55 7.50
N ARG A 136 -7.21 -11.57 7.43
CA ARG A 136 -7.97 -11.18 8.60
C ARG A 136 -8.88 -12.36 8.93
N GLU A 137 -8.70 -12.96 10.12
CA GLU A 137 -9.65 -13.92 10.65
C GLU A 137 -11.03 -13.29 10.53
N ARG A 138 -11.90 -13.85 9.68
CA ARG A 138 -13.33 -13.66 9.84
C ARG A 138 -13.65 -14.35 11.15
N GLY A 139 -13.53 -13.62 12.25
CA GLY A 139 -13.82 -14.14 13.57
C GLY A 139 -15.21 -14.78 13.52
N ASN A 140 -15.26 -16.08 13.75
CA ASN A 140 -16.42 -16.87 14.15
C ASN A 140 -17.80 -16.27 13.81
N GLU A 141 -18.21 -16.40 12.55
CA GLU A 141 -19.64 -16.53 12.21
C GLU A 141 -19.84 -18.00 11.84
N ASP A 142 -19.82 -18.88 12.85
CA ASP A 142 -20.39 -20.23 12.87
C ASP A 142 -20.04 -20.87 14.24
N GLU A 143 -20.67 -20.36 15.32
CA GLU A 143 -21.03 -21.16 16.50
C GLU A 143 -22.56 -21.33 16.51
#